data_AF-A0A2U1IS86-F1
#
_entry.id   AF-A0A2U1IS86-F1
#
_cell.length_a   1.000
_cell.length_b   1.000
_cell.length_c   1.000
_cell.angle_alpha   90.00
_cell.angle_beta   90.00
_cell.angle_gamma   90.00
#
_symmetry.space_group_name_H-M   'P 1'
#
loop_
_entity.id
_entity.type
_entity.pdbx_description
1 polymer ?
#
loop_
_entity_poly.entity_id
_entity_poly.type
_entity_poly.pdbx_seq_one_letter_code
_entity_poly.pdbx_strand_id
1 'polypeptide(L)'
;MRWVVFVVLLFVVSVESRAGEVFLIPENNPKPIYPTALQRSGITGNVRVRFMAHANGSVSKVSILQSDHPDFAEAVRVAIAQWRFKPWTVEGDKPEEQEVIAPMIFGFDVHLPLHLNQWLKALRCRDLNEALAHAPEHEWIDSAAFHYVRAYLSNAFSTATLPTERRLSLIADMNRKVPIIIRQCSNNPGSRYVRFLPEDIRQLL
;
A
#
# COMPACT_ATOMS: atom_id res chain seq x y z
N MET A 1 78.16 12.09 -15.00
CA MET A 1 77.62 10.92 -14.29
C MET A 1 76.11 10.91 -14.46
N ARG A 2 75.56 9.89 -15.13
CA ARG A 2 74.13 9.74 -15.44
C ARG A 2 73.46 8.99 -14.28
N TRP A 3 72.46 9.58 -13.62
CA TRP A 3 71.61 8.88 -12.66
C TRP A 3 70.27 8.57 -13.33
N VAL A 4 70.00 7.28 -13.51
CA VAL A 4 68.73 6.75 -14.00
C VAL A 4 67.87 6.47 -12.78
N VAL A 5 66.77 7.21 -12.61
CA VAL A 5 65.78 6.95 -11.55
C VAL A 5 64.75 5.97 -12.11
N PHE A 6 64.72 4.75 -11.56
CA PHE A 6 63.70 3.75 -11.84
C PHE A 6 62.42 4.12 -11.07
N VAL A 7 61.39 4.58 -11.79
CA VAL A 7 60.04 4.74 -11.23
C VAL A 7 59.33 3.39 -11.36
N VAL A 8 59.17 2.69 -10.23
CA VAL A 8 58.35 1.48 -10.16
C VAL A 8 56.90 1.91 -9.97
N LEU A 9 56.12 1.85 -11.04
CA LEU A 9 54.67 2.03 -11.02
C LEU A 9 54.02 0.78 -10.40
N LEU A 10 53.68 0.86 -9.11
CA LEU A 10 52.82 -0.11 -8.44
C LEU A 10 51.38 0.06 -8.94
N PHE A 11 50.98 -0.76 -9.91
CA PHE A 11 49.57 -0.93 -10.28
C PHE A 11 48.85 -1.66 -9.14
N VAL A 12 48.10 -0.92 -8.34
CA VAL A 12 47.15 -1.48 -7.38
C VAL A 12 45.96 -1.98 -8.20
N VAL A 13 45.90 -3.29 -8.44
CA VAL A 13 44.72 -3.92 -9.05
C VAL A 13 43.66 -4.02 -7.97
N SER A 14 42.70 -3.09 -7.97
CA SER A 14 41.51 -3.19 -7.14
C SER A 14 40.68 -4.37 -7.64
N VAL A 15 40.72 -5.50 -6.92
CA VAL A 15 39.79 -6.61 -7.15
C VAL A 15 38.41 -6.14 -6.68
N GLU A 16 37.55 -5.77 -7.63
CA GLU A 16 36.13 -5.57 -7.34
C GLU A 16 35.51 -6.95 -7.04
N SER A 17 35.35 -7.27 -5.75
CA SER A 17 34.59 -8.44 -5.33
C SER A 17 33.12 -8.22 -5.69
N ARG A 18 32.67 -8.78 -6.82
CA ARG A 18 31.24 -8.83 -7.13
C ARG A 18 30.63 -9.99 -6.37
N ALA A 19 30.07 -9.72 -5.19
CA ALA A 19 29.20 -10.68 -4.53
C ALA A 19 28.07 -11.04 -5.49
N GLY A 20 27.86 -12.33 -5.71
CA GLY A 20 26.84 -12.87 -6.59
C GLY A 20 25.47 -12.62 -5.99
N GLU A 21 24.57 -12.00 -6.75
CA GLU A 21 23.21 -11.75 -6.32
C GLU A 21 22.46 -13.07 -6.12
N VAL A 22 21.88 -13.25 -4.93
CA VAL A 22 20.99 -14.38 -4.64
C VAL A 22 19.56 -13.98 -5.02
N PHE A 23 18.91 -14.84 -5.80
CA PHE A 23 17.49 -14.69 -6.08
C PHE A 23 16.68 -15.13 -4.85
N LEU A 24 16.16 -14.15 -4.10
CA LEU A 24 15.36 -14.40 -2.91
C LEU A 24 13.96 -14.90 -3.30
N ILE A 25 13.65 -16.15 -2.96
CA ILE A 25 12.33 -16.76 -3.19
C ILE A 25 11.54 -16.67 -1.88
N PRO A 26 10.42 -15.92 -1.82
CA PRO A 26 9.62 -15.80 -0.60
C PRO A 26 8.89 -17.12 -0.30
N GLU A 27 8.99 -17.60 0.94
CA GLU A 27 8.18 -18.73 1.44
C GLU A 27 7.00 -18.23 2.28
N ASN A 28 7.20 -17.17 3.07
CA ASN A 28 6.16 -16.46 3.80
C ASN A 28 6.42 -14.97 3.70
N ASN A 29 5.55 -14.20 3.06
CA ASN A 29 5.73 -12.76 2.89
C ASN A 29 4.39 -12.00 2.97
N PRO A 30 3.70 -12.04 4.14
CA PRO A 30 2.45 -11.31 4.29
C PRO A 30 2.63 -9.83 3.94
N LYS A 31 1.64 -9.27 3.25
CA LYS A 31 1.61 -7.84 2.95
C LYS A 31 1.39 -7.04 4.24
N PRO A 32 1.97 -5.84 4.37
CA PRO A 32 1.61 -4.89 5.43
C PRO A 32 0.10 -4.65 5.48
N ILE A 33 -0.48 -4.72 6.68
CA ILE A 33 -1.91 -4.42 6.89
C ILE A 33 -2.09 -2.91 6.78
N TYR A 34 -3.00 -2.47 5.92
CA TYR A 34 -3.33 -1.05 5.81
C TYR A 34 -4.01 -0.58 7.11
N PRO A 35 -3.44 0.40 7.84
CA PRO A 35 -4.08 0.95 9.04
C PRO A 35 -5.50 1.47 8.74
N THR A 36 -6.50 0.94 9.44
CA THR A 36 -7.93 1.22 9.20
C THR A 36 -8.25 2.71 9.26
N ALA A 37 -7.63 3.45 10.19
CA ALA A 37 -7.85 4.90 10.32
C ALA A 37 -7.39 5.66 9.06
N LEU A 38 -6.24 5.30 8.49
CA LEU A 38 -5.71 5.91 7.27
C LEU A 38 -6.52 5.50 6.05
N GLN A 39 -6.89 4.23 5.96
CA GLN A 39 -7.74 3.72 4.88
C GLN A 39 -9.10 4.42 4.88
N ARG A 40 -9.76 4.54 6.03
CA ARG A 40 -11.03 5.28 6.15
C ARG A 40 -10.84 6.75 5.77
N SER A 41 -9.72 7.35 6.12
CA SER A 41 -9.40 8.75 5.77
C SER A 41 -8.98 8.94 4.31
N GLY A 42 -8.74 7.85 3.56
CA GLY A 42 -8.24 7.89 2.19
C GLY A 42 -6.78 8.34 2.07
N ILE A 43 -6.02 8.32 3.16
CA ILE A 43 -4.61 8.69 3.16
C ILE A 43 -3.84 7.50 2.58
N THR A 44 -3.24 7.68 1.40
CA THR A 44 -2.35 6.71 0.76
C THR A 44 -0.90 7.09 1.02
N GLY A 45 0.04 6.19 0.77
CA GLY A 45 1.45 6.51 0.94
C GLY A 45 2.39 5.37 0.64
N ASN A 46 3.67 5.69 0.69
CA ASN A 46 4.78 4.80 0.40
C ASN A 46 5.71 4.68 1.59
N VAL A 47 6.32 3.51 1.73
CA VAL A 47 7.35 3.24 2.71
C VAL A 47 8.51 2.57 1.99
N ARG A 48 9.73 3.07 2.23
CA ARG A 48 10.96 2.39 1.83
C ARG A 48 11.58 1.75 3.04
N VAL A 49 11.76 0.44 2.99
CA VAL A 49 12.30 -0.34 4.10
C VAL A 49 13.54 -1.09 3.64
N ARG A 50 14.56 -1.06 4.49
CA ARG A 50 15.78 -1.85 4.38
C ARG A 50 15.72 -3.01 5.37
N PHE A 51 16.16 -4.19 4.96
CA PHE A 51 16.39 -5.33 5.85
C PHE A 51 17.50 -6.23 5.30
N MET A 52 18.02 -7.13 6.12
CA MET A 52 18.91 -8.21 5.68
C MET A 52 18.15 -9.52 5.56
N ALA A 53 18.26 -10.19 4.42
CA ALA A 53 17.86 -11.57 4.23
C ALA A 53 19.08 -12.48 4.46
N HIS A 54 18.91 -13.56 5.23
CA HIS A 54 19.99 -14.48 5.61
C HIS A 54 19.87 -15.80 4.84
N ALA A 55 21.00 -16.48 4.63
CA ALA A 55 21.07 -17.75 3.90
C ALA A 55 20.21 -18.86 4.48
N ASN A 56 19.89 -18.79 5.77
CA ASN A 56 18.94 -19.69 6.45
C ASN A 56 17.46 -19.34 6.22
N GLY A 57 17.16 -18.32 5.40
CA GLY A 57 15.81 -17.85 5.09
C GLY A 57 15.23 -16.80 6.04
N SER A 58 15.95 -16.43 7.11
CA SER A 58 15.46 -15.44 8.09
C SER A 58 15.68 -13.99 7.63
N VAL A 59 14.98 -13.07 8.29
CA VAL A 59 15.08 -11.61 8.06
C VAL A 59 15.50 -10.90 9.34
N SER A 60 16.42 -9.94 9.24
CA SER A 60 16.84 -9.10 10.37
C SER A 60 17.22 -7.67 9.95
N LYS A 61 17.68 -6.85 10.92
CA LYS A 61 18.11 -5.45 10.73
C LYS A 61 17.08 -4.58 9.97
N VAL A 62 15.79 -4.73 10.31
CA VAL A 62 14.68 -4.00 9.65
C VAL A 62 14.73 -2.50 10.01
N SER A 63 14.93 -1.65 9.02
CA SER A 63 15.01 -0.20 9.17
C SER A 63 14.17 0.52 8.13
N ILE A 64 13.35 1.48 8.57
CA ILE A 64 12.55 2.33 7.70
C ILE A 64 13.44 3.48 7.21
N LEU A 65 13.68 3.53 5.91
CA LEU A 65 14.48 4.59 5.27
C LEU A 65 13.67 5.85 5.04
N GLN A 66 12.40 5.67 4.66
CA GLN A 66 11.46 6.75 4.36
C GLN A 66 10.03 6.23 4.58
N SER A 67 9.16 7.09 5.08
CA SER A 67 7.72 6.81 5.18
C SER A 67 6.91 8.09 5.02
N ASP A 68 5.82 8.01 4.28
CA ASP A 68 4.84 9.10 4.16
C ASP A 68 3.98 9.24 5.44
N HIS A 69 3.91 8.19 6.28
CA HIS A 69 3.18 8.22 7.55
C HIS A 69 3.78 7.27 8.61
N PRO A 70 3.84 7.63 9.90
CA PRO A 70 4.35 6.74 10.96
C PRO A 70 3.59 5.41 11.05
N ASP A 71 2.26 5.41 10.99
CA ASP A 71 1.48 4.16 11.05
C ASP A 71 1.75 3.21 9.86
N PHE A 72 2.10 3.74 8.69
CA PHE A 72 2.55 2.91 7.57
C PHE A 72 3.91 2.28 7.87
N ALA A 73 4.83 3.05 8.45
CA ALA A 73 6.13 2.55 8.85
C ALA A 73 5.98 1.38 9.85
N GLU A 74 5.08 1.51 10.82
CA GLU A 74 4.82 0.46 11.81
C GLU A 74 4.18 -0.79 11.18
N ALA A 75 3.15 -0.61 10.34
CA ALA A 75 2.53 -1.71 9.60
C ALA A 75 3.57 -2.51 8.76
N VAL A 76 4.54 -1.82 8.16
CA VAL A 76 5.62 -2.45 7.40
C VAL A 76 6.59 -3.21 8.30
N ARG A 77 6.97 -2.66 9.47
CA ARG A 77 7.84 -3.36 10.43
C ARG A 77 7.22 -4.67 10.90
N VAL A 78 5.93 -4.64 11.26
CA VAL A 78 5.19 -5.81 11.73
C VAL A 78 5.12 -6.90 10.65
N ALA A 79 4.90 -6.53 9.38
CA ALA A 79 4.83 -7.50 8.29
C ALA A 79 6.21 -8.11 7.98
N ILE A 80 7.26 -7.30 7.86
CA ILE A 80 8.59 -7.77 7.47
C ILE A 80 9.23 -8.66 8.54
N ALA A 81 8.93 -8.43 9.82
CA ALA A 81 9.38 -9.33 10.90
C ALA A 81 8.93 -10.80 10.68
N GLN A 82 7.83 -11.00 9.95
CA GLN A 82 7.27 -12.31 9.66
C GLN A 82 7.82 -12.93 8.37
N TRP A 83 8.57 -12.16 7.58
CA TRP A 83 9.04 -12.61 6.27
C TRP A 83 10.05 -13.74 6.39
N ARG A 84 9.93 -14.73 5.50
CA ARG A 84 10.84 -15.86 5.34
C ARG A 84 11.08 -16.11 3.87
N PHE A 85 12.33 -16.43 3.55
CA PHE A 85 12.79 -16.79 2.22
C PHE A 85 13.25 -18.25 2.21
N LYS A 86 13.23 -18.87 1.03
CA LYS A 86 13.82 -20.18 0.84
C LYS A 86 15.32 -20.11 1.15
N PRO A 87 15.87 -21.01 2.01
CA PRO A 87 17.29 -21.05 2.30
C PRO A 87 18.14 -21.27 1.05
N TRP A 88 19.38 -20.78 1.06
CA TRP A 88 20.38 -21.02 0.02
C TRP A 88 21.72 -21.44 0.60
N THR A 89 22.50 -22.16 -0.20
CA THR A 89 23.87 -22.54 0.16
C THR A 89 24.80 -21.36 -0.12
N VAL A 90 25.63 -21.02 0.88
CA VAL A 90 26.74 -20.08 0.74
C VAL A 90 27.88 -20.78 0.00
N GLU A 91 28.00 -20.50 -1.29
CA GLU A 91 29.00 -21.11 -2.18
C GLU A 91 29.38 -20.14 -3.30
N GLY A 92 30.65 -20.18 -3.71
CA GLY A 92 31.17 -19.25 -4.72
C GLY A 92 30.94 -17.80 -4.28
N ASP A 93 30.28 -17.03 -5.15
CA ASP A 93 30.00 -15.62 -4.89
C ASP A 93 28.72 -15.36 -4.08
N LYS A 94 27.94 -16.40 -3.71
CA LYS A 94 26.68 -16.22 -2.95
C LYS A 94 26.99 -15.85 -1.49
N PRO A 95 26.53 -14.69 -0.99
CA PRO A 95 26.82 -14.25 0.37
C PRO A 95 25.96 -14.95 1.43
N GLU A 96 26.37 -14.83 2.70
CA GLU A 96 25.61 -15.30 3.87
C GLU A 96 24.38 -14.42 4.16
N GLU A 97 24.47 -13.11 3.92
CA GLU A 97 23.36 -12.16 4.02
C GLU A 97 23.31 -11.24 2.80
N GLN A 98 22.11 -10.82 2.42
CA GLN A 98 21.86 -9.87 1.34
C GLN A 98 21.01 -8.71 1.85
N GLU A 99 21.48 -7.48 1.63
CA GLU A 99 20.68 -6.28 1.90
C GLU A 99 19.56 -6.15 0.86
N VAL A 100 18.34 -5.91 1.32
CA VAL A 100 17.18 -5.67 0.47
C VAL A 100 16.58 -4.32 0.82
N ILE A 101 16.29 -3.53 -0.22
CA ILE A 101 15.49 -2.32 -0.11
C ILE A 101 14.19 -2.53 -0.89
N ALA A 102 13.08 -2.61 -0.18
CA ALA A 102 11.78 -2.89 -0.77
C ALA A 102 10.84 -1.67 -0.64
N PRO A 103 10.10 -1.30 -1.70
CA PRO A 103 9.01 -0.34 -1.61
C PRO A 103 7.74 -1.04 -1.11
N MET A 104 7.02 -0.40 -0.18
CA MET A 104 5.69 -0.81 0.27
C MET A 104 4.71 0.31 -0.05
N ILE A 105 3.65 0.00 -0.79
CA ILE A 105 2.67 0.98 -1.25
C ILE A 105 1.34 0.70 -0.56
N PHE A 106 0.81 1.72 0.13
CA PHE A 106 -0.52 1.73 0.73
C PHE A 106 -1.46 2.52 -0.19
N GLY A 107 -2.31 1.79 -0.89
CA GLY A 107 -3.27 2.33 -1.86
C GLY A 107 -4.53 1.47 -1.93
N PHE A 108 -5.44 1.83 -2.83
CA PHE A 108 -6.71 1.10 -3.01
C PHE A 108 -6.66 0.11 -4.19
N ASP A 109 -5.57 0.09 -4.95
CA ASP A 109 -5.53 -0.42 -6.33
C ASP A 109 -5.57 -1.94 -6.46
N VAL A 110 -5.42 -2.67 -5.35
CA VAL A 110 -5.10 -4.11 -5.37
C VAL A 110 -6.32 -5.01 -5.59
N HIS A 111 -7.55 -4.53 -5.33
CA HIS A 111 -8.77 -5.36 -5.39
C HIS A 111 -10.03 -4.63 -5.89
N LEU A 112 -9.89 -3.66 -6.79
CA LEU A 112 -11.03 -2.91 -7.30
C LEU A 112 -11.68 -3.60 -8.50
N PRO A 113 -13.02 -3.59 -8.62
CA PRO A 113 -13.70 -3.97 -9.86
C PRO A 113 -13.17 -3.18 -11.06
N LEU A 114 -12.98 -3.85 -12.20
CA LEU A 114 -12.54 -3.25 -13.48
C LEU A 114 -13.44 -2.08 -13.95
N HIS A 115 -14.67 -2.02 -13.45
CA HIS A 115 -15.64 -0.96 -13.74
C HIS A 115 -16.22 -0.32 -12.46
N LEU A 116 -15.34 0.03 -11.52
CA LEU A 116 -15.69 0.65 -10.23
C LEU A 116 -16.78 1.73 -10.35
N ASN A 117 -16.61 2.70 -11.25
CA ASN A 117 -17.54 3.83 -11.39
C ASN A 117 -18.91 3.38 -11.86
N GLN A 118 -18.96 2.44 -12.81
CA GLN A 118 -20.21 1.90 -13.32
C GLN A 118 -20.92 1.08 -12.24
N TRP A 119 -20.16 0.31 -11.46
CA TRP A 119 -20.68 -0.43 -10.31
C TRP A 119 -21.30 0.52 -9.28
N LEU A 120 -20.60 1.60 -8.90
CA LEU A 120 -21.11 2.60 -7.97
C LEU A 120 -22.41 3.23 -8.47
N LYS A 121 -22.46 3.65 -9.75
CA LYS A 121 -23.67 4.20 -10.39
C LYS A 121 -24.83 3.22 -10.42
N ALA A 122 -24.54 1.93 -10.56
CA ALA A 122 -25.53 0.88 -10.65
C ALA A 122 -25.96 0.32 -9.29
N LEU A 123 -25.23 0.55 -8.19
CA LEU A 123 -25.61 -0.01 -6.88
C LEU A 123 -27.00 0.51 -6.45
N ARG A 124 -27.95 -0.40 -6.22
CA ARG A 124 -29.26 -0.04 -5.65
C ARG A 124 -29.18 -0.01 -4.14
N CYS A 125 -30.00 0.83 -3.53
CA CYS A 125 -30.11 0.88 -2.09
C CYS A 125 -30.57 -0.45 -1.49
N ARG A 126 -31.48 -1.19 -2.14
CA ARG A 126 -31.87 -2.53 -1.66
C ARG A 126 -30.68 -3.49 -1.53
N ASP A 127 -29.76 -3.46 -2.50
CA ASP A 127 -28.62 -4.39 -2.55
C ASP A 127 -27.59 -3.98 -1.46
N LEU A 128 -27.41 -2.68 -1.24
CA LEU A 128 -26.61 -2.16 -0.12
C LEU A 128 -27.21 -2.52 1.24
N ASN A 129 -28.53 -2.37 1.39
CA ASN A 129 -29.23 -2.68 2.65
C ASN A 129 -29.13 -4.18 2.97
N GLU A 130 -29.27 -5.05 1.96
CA GLU A 130 -29.09 -6.49 2.11
C GLU A 130 -27.67 -6.84 2.58
N ALA A 131 -26.65 -6.24 1.97
CA ALA A 131 -25.26 -6.41 2.37
C ALA A 131 -24.96 -5.94 3.81
N LEU A 132 -25.80 -5.05 4.37
CA LEU A 132 -25.64 -4.46 5.69
C LEU A 132 -26.66 -4.97 6.72
N ALA A 133 -27.51 -5.93 6.38
CA ALA A 133 -28.65 -6.34 7.20
C ALA A 133 -28.27 -6.81 8.62
N HIS A 134 -27.04 -7.30 8.80
CA HIS A 134 -26.52 -7.78 10.08
C HIS A 134 -25.29 -7.01 10.57
N ALA A 135 -24.90 -5.95 9.86
CA ALA A 135 -23.75 -5.14 10.22
C ALA A 135 -24.15 -4.09 11.27
N PRO A 136 -23.44 -3.98 12.40
CA PRO A 136 -23.66 -2.91 13.36
C PRO A 136 -23.30 -1.55 12.74
N GLU A 137 -23.92 -0.47 13.22
CA GLU A 137 -23.81 0.87 12.64
C GLU A 137 -22.37 1.39 12.49
N HIS A 138 -21.46 1.00 13.40
CA HIS A 138 -20.07 1.42 13.36
C HIS A 138 -19.22 0.73 12.27
N GLU A 139 -19.69 -0.40 11.72
CA GLU A 139 -19.02 -1.12 10.63
C GLU A 139 -19.50 -0.68 9.25
N TRP A 140 -20.63 0.03 9.18
CA TRP A 140 -21.21 0.51 7.93
C TRP A 140 -20.23 1.30 7.05
N ILE A 141 -19.34 2.07 7.68
CA ILE A 141 -18.29 2.86 7.01
C ILE A 141 -17.29 2.00 6.23
N ASP A 142 -17.14 0.73 6.61
CA ASP A 142 -16.21 -0.21 5.98
C ASP A 142 -16.87 -1.05 4.87
N SER A 143 -18.15 -0.83 4.61
CA SER A 143 -18.84 -1.54 3.52
C SER A 143 -18.17 -1.29 2.17
N ALA A 144 -18.30 -2.27 1.27
CA ALA A 144 -17.72 -2.20 -0.07
C ALA A 144 -18.11 -0.92 -0.80
N ALA A 145 -19.34 -0.42 -0.62
CA ALA A 145 -19.80 0.81 -1.25
C ALA A 145 -18.97 2.04 -0.86
N PHE A 146 -18.71 2.25 0.43
CA PHE A 146 -17.90 3.40 0.87
C PHE A 146 -16.41 3.18 0.62
N HIS A 147 -15.93 1.93 0.75
CA HIS A 147 -14.56 1.58 0.35
C HIS A 147 -14.30 1.94 -1.12
N TYR A 148 -15.25 1.62 -2.01
CA TYR A 148 -15.16 1.90 -3.43
C TYR A 148 -15.26 3.39 -3.77
N VAL A 149 -16.03 4.18 -3.02
CA VAL A 149 -15.99 5.64 -3.19
C VAL A 149 -14.64 6.21 -2.75
N ARG A 150 -14.06 5.75 -1.64
CA ARG A 150 -12.70 6.15 -1.21
C ARG A 150 -11.65 5.77 -2.23
N ALA A 151 -11.76 4.56 -2.79
CA ALA A 151 -10.90 4.07 -3.85
C ALA A 151 -11.02 4.89 -5.13
N TYR A 152 -12.24 5.24 -5.53
CA TYR A 152 -12.47 6.13 -6.67
C TYR A 152 -11.77 7.47 -6.46
N LEU A 153 -12.03 8.11 -5.32
CA LEU A 153 -11.44 9.40 -5.01
C LEU A 153 -9.91 9.34 -4.88
N SER A 154 -9.33 8.18 -4.58
CA SER A 154 -7.89 7.99 -4.36
C SER A 154 -7.17 7.26 -5.48
N ASN A 155 -7.83 7.05 -6.63
CA ASN A 155 -7.20 6.42 -7.79
C ASN A 155 -6.27 7.39 -8.53
N ALA A 156 -5.47 6.86 -9.45
CA ALA A 156 -4.50 7.64 -10.23
C ALA A 156 -5.11 8.87 -10.93
N PHE A 157 -6.32 8.76 -11.48
CA PHE A 157 -7.00 9.87 -12.17
C PHE A 157 -7.43 10.96 -11.19
N SER A 158 -8.07 10.60 -10.08
CA SER A 158 -8.52 11.56 -9.08
C SER A 158 -7.35 12.21 -8.35
N THR A 159 -6.26 11.48 -8.08
CA THR A 159 -5.04 12.07 -7.52
C THR A 159 -4.32 13.00 -8.49
N ALA A 160 -4.48 12.80 -9.80
CA ALA A 160 -3.90 13.69 -10.81
C ALA A 160 -4.73 14.96 -11.04
N THR A 161 -6.02 14.94 -10.72
CA THR A 161 -6.97 16.01 -11.08
C THR A 161 -7.49 16.81 -9.88
N LEU A 162 -7.41 16.27 -8.66
CA LEU A 162 -7.88 16.94 -7.44
C LEU A 162 -6.74 17.14 -6.43
N PRO A 163 -6.62 18.34 -5.82
CA PRO A 163 -5.68 18.56 -4.72
C PRO A 163 -5.94 17.59 -3.55
N THR A 164 -4.88 17.16 -2.87
CA THR A 164 -4.96 16.22 -1.74
C THR A 164 -5.94 16.66 -0.67
N GLU A 165 -5.87 17.92 -0.22
CA GLU A 165 -6.78 18.45 0.82
C GLU A 165 -8.25 18.35 0.39
N ARG A 166 -8.54 18.69 -0.87
CA ARG A 166 -9.90 18.61 -1.42
C ARG A 166 -10.38 17.16 -1.43
N ARG A 167 -9.58 16.23 -1.94
CA ARG A 167 -9.89 14.80 -1.97
C ARG A 167 -10.18 14.24 -0.57
N LEU A 168 -9.30 14.52 0.39
CA LEU A 168 -9.46 14.07 1.78
C LEU A 168 -10.69 14.72 2.44
N SER A 169 -11.00 15.98 2.12
CA SER A 169 -12.21 16.65 2.63
C SER A 169 -13.51 16.00 2.14
N LEU A 170 -13.55 15.55 0.88
CA LEU A 170 -14.70 14.83 0.31
C LEU A 170 -14.89 13.48 1.01
N ILE A 171 -13.80 12.73 1.23
CA ILE A 171 -13.83 11.46 1.95
C ILE A 171 -14.32 11.67 3.39
N ALA A 172 -13.79 12.68 4.08
CA ALA A 172 -14.19 13.01 5.44
C ALA A 172 -15.68 13.39 5.53
N ASP A 173 -16.19 14.18 4.58
CA ASP A 173 -17.61 14.54 4.53
C ASP A 173 -18.51 13.34 4.30
N MET A 174 -18.14 12.47 3.36
CA MET A 174 -18.85 11.21 3.14
C MET A 174 -18.87 10.34 4.39
N ASN A 175 -17.71 10.12 5.02
CA ASN A 175 -17.59 9.27 6.19
C ASN A 175 -18.48 9.74 7.35
N ARG A 176 -18.56 11.06 7.61
CA ARG A 176 -19.46 11.63 8.62
C ARG A 176 -20.94 11.38 8.30
N LYS A 177 -21.29 11.30 7.01
CA LYS A 177 -22.67 11.13 6.54
C LYS A 177 -23.08 9.67 6.35
N VAL A 178 -22.18 8.70 6.53
CA VAL A 178 -22.47 7.26 6.33
C VAL A 178 -23.79 6.82 6.99
N PRO A 179 -24.06 7.10 8.28
CA PRO A 179 -25.33 6.72 8.89
C PRO A 179 -26.56 7.34 8.21
N ILE A 180 -26.47 8.61 7.81
CA ILE A 180 -27.55 9.33 7.14
C ILE A 180 -27.80 8.73 5.75
N ILE A 181 -26.73 8.44 5.01
CA ILE A 181 -26.77 7.84 3.67
C ILE A 181 -27.48 6.47 3.73
N ILE A 182 -27.10 5.63 4.69
CA ILE A 182 -27.69 4.29 4.83
C ILE A 182 -29.16 4.36 5.25
N ARG A 183 -29.51 5.24 6.19
CA ARG A 183 -30.93 5.44 6.57
C ARG A 183 -31.76 5.94 5.39
N GLN A 184 -31.22 6.84 4.58
CA GLN A 184 -31.88 7.30 3.36
C GLN A 184 -32.06 6.16 2.34
N CYS A 185 -31.05 5.31 2.15
CA CYS A 185 -31.17 4.12 1.31
C CYS A 185 -32.19 3.10 1.86
N SER A 186 -32.24 2.91 3.18
CA SER A 186 -33.21 2.03 3.86
C SER A 186 -34.64 2.48 3.58
N ASN A 187 -34.90 3.79 3.62
CA ASN A 187 -36.21 4.36 3.31
C ASN A 187 -36.54 4.40 1.81
N ASN A 188 -35.55 4.16 0.93
CA ASN A 188 -35.70 4.30 -0.53
C ASN A 188 -35.04 3.12 -1.29
N PRO A 189 -35.46 1.86 -1.06
CA PRO A 189 -34.77 0.67 -1.58
C PRO A 189 -34.69 0.62 -3.12
N GLY A 190 -35.65 1.24 -3.82
CA GLY A 190 -35.66 1.34 -5.29
C GLY A 190 -34.71 2.39 -5.87
N SER A 191 -34.19 3.32 -5.05
CA SER A 191 -33.24 4.34 -5.50
C SER A 191 -31.83 3.76 -5.70
N ARG A 192 -31.00 4.46 -6.48
CA ARG A 192 -29.56 4.20 -6.55
C ARG A 192 -28.86 4.82 -5.35
N TYR A 193 -27.91 4.10 -4.78
CA TYR A 193 -27.10 4.54 -3.65
C TYR A 193 -26.44 5.91 -3.91
N VAL A 194 -25.92 6.10 -5.12
CA VAL A 194 -25.24 7.35 -5.51
C VAL A 194 -26.11 8.58 -5.35
N ARG A 195 -27.45 8.48 -5.35
CA ARG A 195 -28.36 9.63 -5.10
C ARG A 195 -28.15 10.26 -3.74
N PHE A 196 -27.72 9.48 -2.75
CA PHE A 196 -27.61 9.91 -1.36
C PHE A 196 -26.18 10.31 -0.96
N LEU A 197 -25.21 10.14 -1.85
CA LEU A 197 -23.85 10.66 -1.64
C LEU A 197 -23.84 12.19 -1.55
N PRO A 198 -22.84 12.80 -0.87
CA PRO A 198 -22.61 14.24 -0.93
C PRO A 198 -22.57 14.74 -2.37
N GLU A 199 -23.18 15.92 -2.64
CA GLU A 199 -23.31 16.44 -4.01
C GLU A 199 -21.99 16.51 -4.75
N ASP A 200 -20.94 17.02 -4.10
CA ASP A 200 -19.61 17.13 -4.71
C ASP A 200 -19.04 15.77 -5.16
N ILE A 201 -19.38 14.67 -4.48
CA ILE A 201 -18.98 13.31 -4.88
C ILE A 201 -19.87 12.80 -6.01
N ARG A 202 -21.17 13.12 -5.99
CA ARG A 202 -22.11 12.74 -7.06
C ARG A 202 -21.70 13.32 -8.41
N GLN A 203 -21.22 14.57 -8.43
CA GLN A 203 -20.75 15.21 -9.66
C GLN A 203 -19.45 14.61 -10.22
N LEU A 204 -18.68 13.91 -9.38
CA LEU A 204 -17.45 13.26 -9.80
C LEU A 204 -17.68 11.84 -10.33
N LEU A 205 -18.79 11.19 -9.97
CA LEU A 205 -19.09 9.81 -10.36
C LEU A 205 -19.80 9.79 -11.71
#